data_AF-A0A1N7SBN2-F1
#
_entry.id   AF-A0A1N7SBN2-F1
#
_cell.length_a   1.000
_cell.length_b   1.000
_cell.length_c   1.000
_cell.angle_alpha   90.00
_cell.angle_beta   90.00
_cell.angle_gamma   90.00
#
_symmetry.space_group_name_H-M   'P 1'
#
loop_
_entity.id
_entity.type
_entity.pdbx_description
1 polymer ?
#
loop_
_entity_poly.entity_id
_entity_poly.type
_entity_poly.pdbx_seq_one_letter_code
_entity_poly.pdbx_strand_id
1 'polypeptide(L)'
;MKKIALAAAMTIFSVNVFAQYVPAGDTRGTTSVAAGVGSLTERDQAVAVGENSHTAFSGVSVGASSQNLNDTGVAIGNGATTQANFTGALGAIAIGNNSNSGGKSLVVGANAKATDDVAVVIGESSTAGYESVAVGRGASVTGTAGAALGMAASVAQSATNSVAIGSGTTVTQANTVAVGGRSISQLSDGVAPTDAVTVEQLNAAIANLTTH
;
A
#
# COMPACT_ATOMS: atom_id res chain seq x y z
N MET A 1 45.50 -36.13 18.46
CA MET A 1 44.59 -35.54 17.44
C MET A 1 43.24 -35.24 18.10
N LYS A 2 42.97 -33.98 18.43
CA LYS A 2 41.64 -33.50 18.86
C LYS A 2 41.26 -32.37 17.93
N LYS A 3 40.29 -32.62 17.04
CA LYS A 3 39.67 -31.61 16.19
C LYS A 3 38.80 -30.73 17.08
N ILE A 4 39.15 -29.46 17.22
CA ILE A 4 38.28 -28.44 17.81
C ILE A 4 37.51 -27.81 16.65
N ALA A 5 36.19 -27.86 16.74
CA ALA A 5 35.27 -27.33 15.74
C ALA A 5 35.37 -25.80 15.68
N LEU A 6 35.49 -25.28 14.46
CA LEU A 6 35.46 -23.86 14.14
C LEU A 6 33.98 -23.44 14.06
N ALA A 7 33.45 -22.79 15.10
CA ALA A 7 32.16 -22.13 15.03
C ALA A 7 32.34 -20.80 14.28
N ALA A 8 31.53 -20.59 13.24
CA ALA A 8 31.55 -19.38 12.42
C ALA A 8 31.33 -18.13 13.28
N ALA A 9 32.30 -17.20 13.24
CA ALA A 9 32.22 -15.93 13.93
C ALA A 9 31.21 -15.01 13.22
N MET A 10 30.08 -14.73 13.87
CA MET A 10 29.20 -13.63 13.52
C MET A 10 29.95 -12.32 13.84
N THR A 11 30.33 -11.57 12.81
CA THR A 11 31.08 -10.31 12.97
C THR A 11 30.09 -9.21 13.32
N ILE A 12 30.01 -8.84 14.60
CA ILE A 12 29.24 -7.69 15.07
C ILE A 12 30.06 -6.42 14.77
N PHE A 13 29.56 -5.55 13.90
CA PHE A 13 30.08 -4.19 13.73
C PHE A 13 29.43 -3.30 14.81
N SER A 14 30.07 -3.14 15.96
CA SER A 14 29.65 -2.21 17.02
C SER A 14 30.62 -1.03 17.10
N VAL A 15 30.11 0.18 16.82
CA VAL A 15 30.82 1.44 17.14
C VAL A 15 30.65 1.70 18.64
N ASN A 16 31.78 1.95 19.31
CA ASN A 16 31.94 1.87 20.75
C ASN A 16 31.82 3.26 21.41
N VAL A 17 30.84 3.50 22.32
CA VAL A 17 30.91 4.53 23.39
C VAL A 17 30.01 4.15 24.61
N PHE A 18 30.64 3.85 25.75
CA PHE A 18 30.17 3.72 27.16
C PHE A 18 29.01 2.77 27.56
N ALA A 19 29.39 1.63 28.15
CA ALA A 19 28.73 0.84 29.21
C ALA A 19 27.23 1.09 29.52
N GLN A 20 26.34 0.58 28.66
CA GLN A 20 25.04 0.03 29.07
C GLN A 20 24.84 -1.29 28.31
N TYR A 21 24.29 -2.31 28.97
CA TYR A 21 23.82 -3.51 28.28
C TYR A 21 22.66 -3.09 27.37
N VAL A 22 22.98 -2.82 26.11
CA VAL A 22 21.98 -2.53 25.09
C VAL A 22 21.70 -3.86 24.40
N PRO A 23 20.52 -4.50 24.62
CA PRO A 23 20.24 -5.79 24.00
C PRO A 23 20.29 -5.64 22.48
N ALA A 24 21.19 -6.40 21.86
CA ALA A 24 21.30 -6.51 20.41
C ALA A 24 20.03 -7.14 19.81
N GLY A 25 19.90 -7.14 18.48
CA GLY A 25 18.77 -7.79 17.81
C GLY A 25 18.66 -9.29 18.14
N ASP A 26 17.43 -9.78 18.30
CA ASP A 26 17.07 -11.18 18.51
C ASP A 26 16.74 -11.84 17.15
N THR A 27 17.51 -12.86 16.79
CA THR A 27 17.27 -13.69 15.60
C THR A 27 16.90 -15.10 16.02
N ARG A 28 15.67 -15.53 15.71
CA ARG A 28 15.18 -16.89 16.02
C ARG A 28 15.15 -17.82 14.80
N GLY A 29 15.12 -17.25 13.60
CA GLY A 29 15.16 -17.97 12.33
C GLY A 29 16.56 -18.11 11.75
N THR A 30 16.74 -19.09 10.87
CA THR A 30 17.94 -19.27 10.04
C THR A 30 18.01 -18.24 8.92
N THR A 31 19.23 -17.86 8.50
CA THR A 31 19.46 -16.87 7.41
C THR A 31 18.78 -15.52 7.62
N SER A 32 18.58 -15.12 8.88
CA SER A 32 17.88 -13.89 9.27
C SER A 32 18.87 -12.76 9.64
N VAL A 33 18.38 -11.52 9.63
CA VAL A 33 19.13 -10.33 10.04
C VAL A 33 18.30 -9.55 11.04
N ALA A 34 18.78 -9.38 12.27
CA ALA A 34 18.22 -8.44 13.25
C ALA A 34 19.29 -7.41 13.65
N ALA A 35 19.07 -6.15 13.32
CA ALA A 35 20.01 -5.06 13.57
C ALA A 35 19.31 -3.84 14.18
N GLY A 36 19.53 -3.62 15.48
CA GLY A 36 18.90 -2.53 16.23
C GLY A 36 18.62 -2.98 17.66
N VAL A 37 18.49 -2.03 18.59
CA VAL A 37 18.13 -2.37 19.96
C VAL A 37 16.72 -2.93 19.97
N GLY A 38 16.52 -4.14 20.50
CA GLY A 38 15.20 -4.76 20.56
C GLY A 38 14.61 -5.19 19.21
N SER A 39 15.38 -5.18 18.11
CA SER A 39 14.87 -5.72 16.83
C SER A 39 14.68 -7.24 16.93
N LEU A 40 13.62 -7.78 16.34
CA LEU A 40 13.27 -9.21 16.40
C LEU A 40 12.96 -9.78 15.01
N THR A 41 13.57 -10.92 14.69
CA THR A 41 13.15 -11.79 13.58
C THR A 41 12.69 -13.14 14.13
N GLU A 42 11.44 -13.54 13.87
CA GLU A 42 10.86 -14.74 14.50
C GLU A 42 11.19 -16.04 13.75
N ARG A 43 11.21 -15.98 12.41
CA ARG A 43 11.35 -17.16 11.54
C ARG A 43 12.39 -16.92 10.44
N ASP A 44 12.64 -17.96 9.64
CA ASP A 44 13.72 -17.98 8.64
C ASP A 44 13.61 -16.85 7.61
N GLN A 45 14.76 -16.44 7.06
CA GLN A 45 14.90 -15.49 5.95
C GLN A 45 14.34 -14.09 6.23
N ALA A 46 14.01 -13.77 7.47
CA ALA A 46 13.48 -12.48 7.87
C ALA A 46 14.59 -11.43 8.07
N VAL A 47 14.31 -10.19 7.71
CA VAL A 47 15.18 -9.02 7.95
C VAL A 47 14.44 -8.01 8.81
N ALA A 48 15.03 -7.59 9.93
CA ALA A 48 14.56 -6.53 10.81
C ALA A 48 15.71 -5.56 11.13
N VAL A 49 15.61 -4.32 10.67
CA VAL A 49 16.64 -3.28 10.85
C VAL A 49 16.01 -2.02 11.44
N GLY A 50 16.39 -1.66 12.66
CA GLY A 50 15.85 -0.51 13.39
C GLY A 50 15.52 -0.87 14.84
N GLU A 51 15.56 0.14 15.71
CA GLU A 51 15.16 0.00 17.11
C GLU A 51 13.72 -0.53 17.20
N ASN A 52 13.50 -1.59 17.98
CA ASN A 52 12.22 -2.30 18.12
C ASN A 52 11.55 -2.74 16.80
N SER A 53 12.32 -2.93 15.73
CA SER A 53 11.77 -3.47 14.47
C SER A 53 11.42 -4.96 14.61
N HIS A 54 10.37 -5.43 13.93
CA HIS A 54 9.89 -6.80 14.04
C HIS A 54 9.54 -7.38 12.67
N THR A 55 9.98 -8.60 12.39
CA THR A 55 9.63 -9.34 11.17
C THR A 55 9.29 -10.78 11.49
N ALA A 56 8.08 -11.21 11.10
CA ALA A 56 7.60 -12.57 11.34
C ALA A 56 8.38 -13.62 10.52
N PHE A 57 8.21 -13.67 9.20
CA PHE A 57 8.81 -14.71 8.35
C PHE A 57 9.13 -14.25 6.94
N SER A 58 10.35 -14.54 6.47
CA SER A 58 10.79 -14.34 5.07
C SER A 58 10.45 -12.95 4.48
N GLY A 59 10.34 -11.94 5.34
CA GLY A 59 9.94 -10.59 4.98
C GLY A 59 10.99 -9.57 5.39
N VAL A 60 10.67 -8.29 5.23
CA VAL A 60 11.58 -7.18 5.50
C VAL A 60 10.90 -6.13 6.36
N SER A 61 11.56 -5.72 7.45
CA SER A 61 11.22 -4.55 8.24
C SER A 61 12.44 -3.64 8.36
N VAL A 62 12.33 -2.38 7.94
CA VAL A 62 13.41 -1.39 8.03
C VAL A 62 12.86 -0.07 8.55
N GLY A 63 13.38 0.40 9.67
CA GLY A 63 12.95 1.61 10.38
C GLY A 63 12.64 1.32 11.84
N ALA A 64 12.82 2.31 12.71
CA ALA A 64 12.48 2.17 14.13
C ALA A 64 10.98 1.86 14.30
N SER A 65 10.66 0.87 15.12
CA SER A 65 9.30 0.36 15.38
C SER A 65 8.54 -0.13 14.14
N SER A 66 9.24 -0.46 13.04
CA SER A 66 8.61 -1.10 11.87
C SER A 66 8.18 -2.53 12.22
N GLN A 67 6.99 -2.94 11.79
CA GLN A 67 6.37 -4.20 12.14
C GLN A 67 5.82 -4.92 10.91
N ASN A 68 6.53 -5.94 10.47
CA ASN A 68 6.05 -6.85 9.45
C ASN A 68 5.49 -8.11 10.09
N LEU A 69 4.17 -8.10 10.32
CA LEU A 69 3.44 -9.23 10.87
C LEU A 69 3.01 -10.24 9.78
N ASN A 70 3.19 -9.90 8.49
CA ASN A 70 2.87 -10.79 7.37
C ASN A 70 4.06 -11.70 7.03
N ASP A 71 3.75 -12.92 6.63
CA ASP A 71 4.73 -13.76 5.95
C ASP A 71 5.06 -13.10 4.59
N THR A 72 6.36 -13.03 4.25
CA THR A 72 6.89 -12.39 3.04
C THR A 72 6.50 -10.93 2.81
N GLY A 73 6.07 -10.21 3.85
CA GLY A 73 5.72 -8.80 3.75
C GLY A 73 6.93 -7.86 3.66
N VAL A 74 6.66 -6.57 3.44
CA VAL A 74 7.67 -5.50 3.43
C VAL A 74 7.15 -4.29 4.21
N ALA A 75 7.79 -3.94 5.33
CA ALA A 75 7.50 -2.76 6.14
C ALA A 75 8.71 -1.82 6.19
N ILE A 76 8.70 -0.71 5.44
CA ILE A 76 9.86 0.21 5.36
C ILE A 76 9.42 1.62 5.79
N GLY A 77 9.95 2.09 6.91
CA GLY A 77 9.66 3.40 7.49
C GLY A 77 9.53 3.31 9.01
N ASN A 78 9.77 4.42 9.71
CA ASN A 78 9.52 4.46 11.15
C ASN A 78 8.02 4.24 11.42
N GLY A 79 7.69 3.23 12.24
CA GLY A 79 6.31 2.84 12.53
C GLY A 79 5.54 2.18 11.37
N ALA A 80 6.20 1.87 10.24
CA ALA A 80 5.54 1.18 9.12
C ALA A 80 5.06 -0.20 9.56
N THR A 81 3.82 -0.57 9.24
CA THR A 81 3.21 -1.83 9.68
C THR A 81 2.50 -2.54 8.53
N THR A 82 2.70 -3.85 8.42
CA THR A 82 1.86 -4.73 7.59
C THR A 82 1.13 -5.71 8.50
N GLN A 83 -0.20 -5.72 8.47
CA GLN A 83 -1.06 -6.50 9.37
C GLN A 83 -1.36 -7.91 8.84
N ALA A 84 -1.18 -8.95 9.66
CA ALA A 84 -1.60 -10.31 9.32
C ALA A 84 -3.04 -10.57 9.79
N ASN A 85 -4.00 -9.98 9.08
CA ASN A 85 -5.42 -10.08 9.42
C ASN A 85 -6.01 -11.49 9.17
N PHE A 86 -5.29 -12.36 8.46
CA PHE A 86 -5.75 -13.69 8.07
C PHE A 86 -4.64 -14.74 8.16
N THR A 87 -5.04 -15.99 8.36
CA THR A 87 -4.15 -17.14 8.19
C THR A 87 -3.69 -17.21 6.72
N GLY A 88 -2.38 -17.03 6.48
CA GLY A 88 -1.84 -16.94 5.13
C GLY A 88 -1.95 -15.55 4.49
N ALA A 89 -2.04 -14.47 5.30
CA ALA A 89 -1.76 -13.13 4.82
C ALA A 89 -0.28 -13.05 4.38
N LEU A 90 -0.08 -13.09 3.06
CA LEU A 90 1.24 -13.06 2.42
C LEU A 90 1.40 -11.74 1.66
N GLY A 91 2.63 -11.21 1.67
CA GLY A 91 3.06 -10.22 0.68
C GLY A 91 2.42 -8.83 0.79
N ALA A 92 1.92 -8.44 1.96
CA ALA A 92 1.54 -7.05 2.21
C ALA A 92 2.78 -6.14 2.19
N ILE A 93 2.63 -4.92 1.64
CA ILE A 93 3.71 -3.95 1.51
C ILE A 93 3.27 -2.62 2.14
N ALA A 94 4.04 -2.10 3.09
CA ALA A 94 3.85 -0.79 3.71
C ALA A 94 5.18 -0.01 3.67
N ILE A 95 5.23 1.06 2.88
CA ILE A 95 6.43 1.89 2.71
C ILE A 95 6.09 3.35 3.03
N GLY A 96 6.62 3.88 4.13
CA GLY A 96 6.40 5.24 4.60
C GLY A 96 6.38 5.33 6.12
N ASN A 97 6.62 6.53 6.67
CA ASN A 97 6.46 6.75 8.10
C ASN A 97 5.00 6.50 8.51
N ASN A 98 4.78 5.64 9.50
CA ASN A 98 3.46 5.23 9.98
C ASN A 98 2.52 4.69 8.88
N SER A 99 3.05 4.20 7.75
CA SER A 99 2.21 3.54 6.74
C SER A 99 1.65 2.23 7.30
N ASN A 100 0.38 1.93 7.02
CA ASN A 100 -0.27 0.73 7.52
C ASN A 100 -0.95 -0.03 6.37
N SER A 101 -0.48 -1.25 6.11
CA SER A 101 -1.07 -2.15 5.12
C SER A 101 -1.92 -3.22 5.77
N GLY A 102 -3.16 -3.40 5.30
CA GLY A 102 -3.92 -4.64 5.45
C GLY A 102 -3.25 -5.82 4.72
N GLY A 103 -3.87 -6.99 4.79
CA GLY A 103 -3.38 -8.21 4.14
C GLY A 103 -3.41 -8.11 2.61
N LYS A 104 -2.36 -8.61 1.95
CA LYS A 104 -2.23 -8.59 0.47
C LYS A 104 -2.36 -7.21 -0.17
N SER A 105 -2.15 -6.14 0.59
CA SER A 105 -2.28 -4.76 0.13
C SER A 105 -0.92 -4.14 -0.20
N LEU A 106 -0.94 -3.09 -1.01
CA LEU A 106 0.22 -2.22 -1.30
C LEU A 106 -0.06 -0.83 -0.75
N VAL A 107 0.80 -0.34 0.14
CA VAL A 107 0.68 0.97 0.77
C VAL A 107 2.01 1.73 0.67
N VAL A 108 2.00 2.89 0.01
CA VAL A 108 3.18 3.74 -0.18
C VAL A 108 2.82 5.19 0.16
N GLY A 109 3.41 5.73 1.22
CA GLY A 109 3.23 7.12 1.66
C GLY A 109 3.20 7.25 3.18
N ALA A 110 3.61 8.42 3.68
CA ALA A 110 3.52 8.71 5.11
C ALA A 110 2.06 8.74 5.57
N ASN A 111 1.74 8.05 6.67
CA ASN A 111 0.38 7.91 7.20
C ASN A 111 -0.64 7.32 6.21
N ALA A 112 -0.19 6.72 5.11
CA ALA A 112 -1.05 6.03 4.16
C ALA A 112 -1.60 4.74 4.78
N LYS A 113 -2.86 4.40 4.48
CA LYS A 113 -3.54 3.28 5.14
C LYS A 113 -4.42 2.46 4.21
N ALA A 114 -4.11 1.18 4.05
CA ALA A 114 -5.12 0.20 3.65
C ALA A 114 -5.88 -0.23 4.91
N THR A 115 -7.15 0.15 5.04
CA THR A 115 -7.96 -0.20 6.22
C THR A 115 -8.45 -1.63 6.20
N ASP A 116 -8.37 -2.27 5.04
CA ASP A 116 -8.77 -3.65 4.79
C ASP A 116 -7.81 -4.28 3.77
N ASP A 117 -8.12 -5.49 3.36
CA ASP A 117 -7.29 -6.31 2.50
C ASP A 117 -7.45 -6.00 1.01
N VAL A 118 -6.44 -6.42 0.23
CA VAL A 118 -6.42 -6.35 -1.24
C VAL A 118 -6.55 -4.91 -1.76
N ALA A 119 -6.00 -3.94 -1.03
CA ALA A 119 -6.07 -2.53 -1.37
C ALA A 119 -4.75 -2.01 -1.98
N VAL A 120 -4.84 -0.98 -2.82
CA VAL A 120 -3.68 -0.23 -3.32
C VAL A 120 -3.79 1.22 -2.87
N VAL A 121 -2.82 1.69 -2.10
CA VAL A 121 -2.82 3.02 -1.49
C VAL A 121 -1.49 3.70 -1.76
N ILE A 122 -1.49 4.79 -2.54
CA ILE A 122 -0.29 5.53 -2.90
C ILE A 122 -0.50 7.01 -2.66
N GLY A 123 0.13 7.57 -1.63
CA GLY A 123 0.08 8.99 -1.30
C GLY A 123 0.00 9.24 0.20
N GLU A 124 0.58 10.36 0.64
CA GLU A 124 0.51 10.78 2.05
C GLU A 124 -0.95 10.89 2.51
N SER A 125 -1.24 10.31 3.69
CA SER A 125 -2.56 10.32 4.33
C SER A 125 -3.70 9.80 3.44
N SER A 126 -3.39 8.99 2.42
CA SER A 126 -4.40 8.34 1.59
C SER A 126 -4.95 7.10 2.29
N THR A 127 -6.18 6.72 1.97
CA THR A 127 -6.85 5.57 2.58
C THR A 127 -7.68 4.80 1.57
N ALA A 128 -7.60 3.47 1.60
CA ALA A 128 -8.51 2.61 0.84
C ALA A 128 -9.00 1.44 1.69
N GLY A 129 -10.29 1.11 1.53
CA GLY A 129 -10.92 -0.09 2.07
C GLY A 129 -10.70 -1.34 1.20
N TYR A 130 -11.56 -2.34 1.40
CA TYR A 130 -11.46 -3.65 0.77
C TYR A 130 -11.53 -3.58 -0.76
N GLU A 131 -10.57 -4.23 -1.42
CA GLU A 131 -10.46 -4.31 -2.90
C GLU A 131 -10.42 -2.95 -3.60
N SER A 132 -9.94 -1.91 -2.91
CA SER A 132 -10.03 -0.53 -3.39
C SER A 132 -8.66 0.09 -3.71
N VAL A 133 -8.68 1.11 -4.56
CA VAL A 133 -7.48 1.82 -5.04
C VAL A 133 -7.56 3.31 -4.68
N ALA A 134 -6.62 3.83 -3.90
CA ALA A 134 -6.50 5.26 -3.61
C ALA A 134 -5.11 5.77 -4.03
N VAL A 135 -5.05 6.65 -5.02
CA VAL A 135 -3.79 7.22 -5.52
C VAL A 135 -3.86 8.73 -5.49
N GLY A 136 -3.00 9.36 -4.68
CA GLY A 136 -2.91 10.80 -4.47
C GLY A 136 -2.93 11.18 -2.99
N ARG A 137 -2.31 12.29 -2.63
CA ARG A 137 -2.33 12.80 -1.24
C ARG A 137 -3.77 13.00 -0.77
N GLY A 138 -4.12 12.37 0.35
CA GLY A 138 -5.47 12.43 0.94
C GLY A 138 -6.57 11.79 0.08
N ALA A 139 -6.23 11.01 -0.96
CA ALA A 139 -7.22 10.23 -1.69
C ALA A 139 -7.89 9.22 -0.74
N SER A 140 -9.21 9.05 -0.82
CA SER A 140 -9.97 8.24 0.15
C SER A 140 -11.02 7.38 -0.53
N VAL A 141 -10.90 6.06 -0.40
CA VAL A 141 -11.93 5.11 -0.83
C VAL A 141 -12.42 4.36 0.39
N THR A 142 -13.65 4.64 0.79
CA THR A 142 -14.33 3.93 1.89
C THR A 142 -15.35 2.91 1.39
N GLY A 143 -15.76 2.99 0.12
CA GLY A 143 -16.54 1.96 -0.56
C GLY A 143 -15.70 0.74 -0.92
N THR A 144 -16.35 -0.40 -1.12
CA THR A 144 -15.71 -1.61 -1.63
C THR A 144 -15.53 -1.53 -3.15
N ALA A 145 -14.44 -2.12 -3.65
CA ALA A 145 -14.13 -2.17 -5.08
C ALA A 145 -14.14 -0.78 -5.77
N GLY A 146 -13.75 0.27 -5.04
CA GLY A 146 -13.75 1.65 -5.54
C GLY A 146 -12.35 2.11 -5.94
N ALA A 147 -12.27 3.16 -6.77
CA ALA A 147 -11.00 3.79 -7.12
C ALA A 147 -11.07 5.32 -7.00
N ALA A 148 -10.14 5.93 -6.27
CA ALA A 148 -9.94 7.37 -6.20
C ALA A 148 -8.57 7.74 -6.74
N LEU A 149 -8.53 8.48 -7.85
CA LEU A 149 -7.31 8.82 -8.59
C LEU A 149 -7.14 10.34 -8.63
N GLY A 150 -6.39 10.89 -7.69
CA GLY A 150 -6.08 12.30 -7.58
C GLY A 150 -6.00 12.79 -6.14
N MET A 151 -5.35 13.93 -5.93
CA MET A 151 -5.29 14.57 -4.60
C MET A 151 -6.70 14.87 -4.08
N ALA A 152 -7.01 14.37 -2.89
CA ALA A 152 -8.32 14.49 -2.25
C ALA A 152 -9.50 13.97 -3.09
N ALA A 153 -9.26 13.10 -4.08
CA ALA A 153 -10.34 12.36 -4.72
C ALA A 153 -10.97 11.40 -3.71
N SER A 154 -12.29 11.24 -3.74
CA SER A 154 -12.98 10.39 -2.77
C SER A 154 -14.12 9.57 -3.35
N VAL A 155 -14.24 8.33 -2.85
CA VAL A 155 -15.36 7.43 -3.09
C VAL A 155 -15.96 7.06 -1.75
N ALA A 156 -17.20 7.47 -1.53
CA ALA A 156 -17.92 7.24 -0.29
C ALA A 156 -18.25 5.75 -0.08
N GLN A 157 -18.52 5.37 1.16
CA GLN A 157 -18.84 3.99 1.53
C GLN A 157 -20.04 3.41 0.76
N SER A 158 -21.05 4.25 0.48
CA SER A 158 -22.23 3.87 -0.31
C SER A 158 -21.96 3.74 -1.81
N ALA A 159 -20.84 4.26 -2.31
CA ALA A 159 -20.48 4.32 -3.72
C ALA A 159 -19.63 3.10 -4.14
N THR A 160 -20.14 1.90 -3.92
CA THR A 160 -19.43 0.66 -4.30
C THR A 160 -19.20 0.60 -5.81
N ASN A 161 -18.14 -0.11 -6.23
CA ASN A 161 -17.81 -0.32 -7.64
C ASN A 161 -17.78 0.99 -8.46
N SER A 162 -17.15 2.04 -7.92
CA SER A 162 -17.16 3.38 -8.50
C SER A 162 -15.79 4.02 -8.56
N VAL A 163 -15.61 4.96 -9.48
CA VAL A 163 -14.32 5.60 -9.77
C VAL A 163 -14.43 7.12 -9.69
N ALA A 164 -13.64 7.74 -8.82
CA ALA A 164 -13.41 9.18 -8.78
C ALA A 164 -12.09 9.52 -9.50
N ILE A 165 -12.16 10.23 -10.63
CA ILE A 165 -10.99 10.65 -11.40
C ILE A 165 -10.77 12.16 -11.25
N GLY A 166 -9.55 12.52 -10.86
CA GLY A 166 -9.08 13.89 -10.75
C GLY A 166 -9.18 14.46 -9.33
N SER A 167 -8.38 15.50 -9.08
CA SER A 167 -8.32 16.15 -7.76
C SER A 167 -9.68 16.67 -7.31
N GLY A 168 -10.03 16.40 -6.06
CA GLY A 168 -11.27 16.86 -5.42
C GLY A 168 -12.56 16.25 -5.95
N THR A 169 -12.48 15.26 -6.85
CA THR A 169 -13.67 14.55 -7.34
C THR A 169 -14.24 13.68 -6.22
N THR A 170 -15.54 13.79 -5.96
CA THR A 170 -16.25 13.00 -4.94
C THR A 170 -17.36 12.18 -5.58
N VAL A 171 -17.43 10.90 -5.23
CA VAL A 171 -18.45 9.97 -5.71
C VAL A 171 -19.26 9.43 -4.53
N THR A 172 -20.58 9.57 -4.60
CA THR A 172 -21.53 9.12 -3.55
C THR A 172 -22.54 8.08 -4.04
N GLN A 173 -22.56 7.82 -5.35
CA GLN A 173 -23.43 6.85 -6.02
C GLN A 173 -22.62 5.62 -6.43
N ALA A 174 -23.20 4.42 -6.31
CA ALA A 174 -22.58 3.17 -6.76
C ALA A 174 -22.60 3.02 -8.29
N ASN A 175 -21.71 2.18 -8.82
CA ASN A 175 -21.59 1.85 -10.24
C ASN A 175 -21.42 3.06 -11.17
N THR A 176 -20.57 4.02 -10.81
CA THR A 176 -20.35 5.23 -11.62
C THR A 176 -18.89 5.62 -11.74
N VAL A 177 -18.57 6.39 -12.78
CA VAL A 177 -17.26 7.03 -12.98
C VAL A 177 -17.48 8.54 -13.03
N ALA A 178 -16.95 9.28 -12.06
CA ALA A 178 -16.98 10.73 -12.05
C ALA A 178 -15.62 11.30 -12.45
N VAL A 179 -15.64 12.30 -13.35
CA VAL A 179 -14.44 13.02 -13.81
C VAL A 179 -14.33 14.45 -13.24
N GLY A 180 -15.25 14.85 -12.35
CA GLY A 180 -15.18 16.12 -11.61
C GLY A 180 -15.13 17.40 -12.46
N GLY A 181 -16.10 17.57 -13.38
CA GLY A 181 -16.26 18.82 -14.14
C GLY A 181 -15.19 19.05 -15.23
N ARG A 182 -14.59 17.97 -15.74
CA ARG A 182 -13.53 18.02 -16.75
C ARG A 182 -14.09 17.70 -18.13
N SER A 183 -13.45 18.25 -19.17
CA SER A 183 -13.69 17.83 -20.55
C SER A 183 -13.03 16.49 -20.83
N ILE A 184 -13.75 15.56 -21.44
CA ILE A 184 -13.21 14.31 -21.96
C ILE A 184 -12.92 14.53 -23.45
N SER A 185 -11.66 14.37 -23.85
CA SER A 185 -11.19 14.61 -25.22
C SER A 185 -10.38 13.40 -25.71
N GLN A 186 -10.05 13.37 -27.02
CA GLN A 186 -9.47 12.18 -27.69
C GLN A 186 -10.37 10.94 -27.62
N LEU A 187 -11.68 11.18 -27.56
CA LEU A 187 -12.69 10.13 -27.65
C LEU A 187 -12.93 9.84 -29.14
N SER A 188 -12.80 8.56 -29.51
CA SER A 188 -13.24 8.10 -30.84
C SER A 188 -14.76 8.04 -30.90
N ASP A 189 -15.31 8.19 -32.09
CA ASP A 189 -16.74 8.07 -32.33
C ASP A 189 -17.31 6.72 -31.84
N GLY A 190 -18.43 6.79 -31.12
CA GLY A 190 -19.12 5.61 -30.62
C GLY A 190 -19.79 4.83 -31.74
N VAL A 191 -19.76 3.50 -31.67
CA VAL A 191 -20.35 2.60 -32.68
C VAL A 191 -21.43 1.72 -32.07
N ALA A 192 -21.22 1.22 -30.86
CA ALA A 192 -22.17 0.38 -30.14
C ALA A 192 -23.20 1.23 -29.36
N PRO A 193 -24.39 0.67 -29.01
CA PRO A 193 -25.42 1.40 -28.26
C PRO A 193 -25.00 1.90 -26.87
N THR A 194 -23.91 1.38 -26.31
CA THR A 194 -23.38 1.74 -24.98
C THR A 194 -22.12 2.60 -25.03
N ASP A 195 -21.71 3.03 -26.22
CA ASP A 195 -20.54 3.89 -26.37
C ASP A 195 -20.89 5.35 -26.01
N ALA A 196 -19.87 6.09 -25.55
CA ALA A 196 -20.00 7.53 -25.40
C ALA A 196 -20.09 8.20 -26.79
N VAL A 197 -20.93 9.23 -26.90
CA VAL A 197 -21.13 9.99 -28.14
C VAL A 197 -20.19 11.20 -28.17
N THR A 198 -19.48 11.42 -29.27
CA THR A 198 -18.64 12.62 -29.46
C THR A 198 -19.49 13.83 -29.86
N VAL A 199 -18.95 15.04 -29.67
CA VAL A 199 -19.62 16.27 -30.11
C VAL A 199 -19.81 16.30 -31.64
N GLU A 200 -18.89 15.69 -32.39
CA GLU A 200 -18.99 15.54 -33.85
C GLU A 200 -20.20 14.70 -34.26
N GLN A 201 -20.37 13.53 -33.66
CA GLN A 201 -21.53 12.65 -33.91
C GLN A 201 -22.86 13.34 -33.59
N LEU A 202 -22.92 14.07 -32.47
CA LEU A 202 -24.11 14.83 -32.11
C LEU A 202 -24.44 15.89 -33.16
N ASN A 203 -23.45 16.68 -33.60
CA ASN A 203 -23.64 17.71 -34.60
C ASN A 203 -24.08 17.14 -35.96
N ALA A 204 -23.52 16.00 -36.37
CA ALA A 204 -23.92 15.30 -37.60
C ALA A 204 -25.39 14.81 -37.53
N ALA A 205 -25.81 14.26 -36.39
CA ALA A 205 -27.19 13.83 -36.18
C ALA A 205 -28.19 15.00 -36.22
N ILE A 206 -27.82 16.15 -35.63
CA ILE A 206 -28.65 17.37 -35.66
C ILE A 206 -28.74 17.95 -37.07
N ALA A 207 -27.63 17.98 -37.82
CA ALA A 207 -27.62 18.49 -39.19
C ALA A 207 -28.62 17.73 -40.08
N ASN A 208 -28.67 16.39 -39.94
CA ASN A 208 -29.62 15.54 -40.67
C ASN A 208 -31.09 15.82 -40.31
N LEU A 209 -31.38 16.31 -39.11
CA LEU A 209 -32.74 16.69 -38.70
C LEU A 209 -33.19 18.00 -39.34
N THR A 210 -32.27 18.95 -39.55
CA THR A 210 -32.57 20.28 -40.11
C THR A 210 -32.69 20.31 -41.64
N THR A 211 -32.33 19.21 -42.31
CA THR A 211 -32.36 19.07 -43.78
C THR A 211 -33.62 18.40 -44.32
N HIS A 212 -34.63 18.15 -43.47
CA HIS A 212 -35.98 17.67 -43.85
C HIS A 212 -37.03 18.73 -43.53
#